data_AF-A0A8J9SBJ9-F1
#
_entry.id   AF-A0A8J9SBJ9-F1
#
_cell.length_a   1.000
_cell.length_b   1.000
_cell.length_c   1.000
_cell.angle_alpha   90.00
_cell.angle_beta   90.00
_cell.angle_gamma   90.00
#
_symmetry.space_group_name_H-M   'P 1'
#
loop_
_entity.id
_entity.type
_entity.pdbx_description
1 polymer ?
#
loop_
_entity_poly.entity_id
_entity_poly.type
_entity_poly.pdbx_seq_one_letter_code
_entity_poly.pdbx_strand_id
1 'polypeptide(L)'
;MILSSRMRIWVFATAALLATVQGEEGLHLGSGGSRHSHEKFPPLLDMAIHLRGDIRNRSCAPCHPTHPLGPQCCGMCGFWENLRYKNVERQPWVAPCNVREVANLMSDLKSRGMDLAAFEAKELFEVIKGRTLWLIGDSQTERWYDSIECFLAEFLVEEPRAAPLQDTSSNLWLMNLDERLPYRGSFWSPPKPAICAHYKDNTRVCNIRINKADELAYPALRVLHSKVQNLHRDIAVVNAGLHYGIGASQKYTEDVQFFLDFVGQHKDDLPLLIWKDTPPQHFTFEKGYFWWADGSMKGTTAGEKHERCRPLTEEELSSDEIKAGGWYNSVAGPLIKAAGIPIFDAYHETVPLWQFHMWDKDCTHFCHPGPYELWTFLLTDMLQSSAVRD
;
A
#
# COMPACT_ATOMS: atom_id res chain seq x y z
N MET A 1 4.11 -38.74 -4.98
CA MET A 1 3.02 -37.98 -5.64
C MET A 1 3.66 -36.79 -6.33
N ILE A 2 3.58 -36.75 -7.66
CA ILE A 2 4.25 -35.77 -8.52
C ILE A 2 3.29 -34.58 -8.68
N LEU A 3 3.63 -33.42 -8.11
CA LEU A 3 2.95 -32.16 -8.39
C LEU A 3 3.71 -31.44 -9.51
N SER A 4 3.04 -31.35 -10.66
CA SER A 4 3.46 -30.64 -11.86
C SER A 4 3.34 -29.13 -11.64
N SER A 5 4.45 -28.41 -11.48
CA SER A 5 4.50 -26.95 -11.58
C SER A 5 4.55 -26.55 -13.06
N ARG A 6 3.46 -25.98 -13.58
CA ARG A 6 3.48 -25.29 -14.87
C ARG A 6 4.12 -23.92 -14.66
N MET A 7 5.44 -23.86 -14.84
CA MET A 7 6.20 -22.62 -14.95
C MET A 7 5.87 -21.99 -16.31
N ARG A 8 5.05 -20.93 -16.34
CA ARG A 8 4.86 -20.10 -17.54
C ARG A 8 6.09 -19.20 -17.67
N ILE A 9 7.00 -19.57 -18.56
CA ILE A 9 8.12 -18.72 -18.97
C ILE A 9 7.54 -17.63 -19.90
N TRP A 10 7.51 -16.39 -19.41
CA TRP A 10 7.27 -15.23 -20.26
C TRP A 10 8.59 -14.83 -20.91
N VAL A 11 8.70 -15.05 -22.22
CA VAL A 11 9.78 -14.50 -23.03
C VAL A 11 9.41 -13.06 -23.36
N PHE A 12 10.06 -12.10 -22.72
CA PHE A 12 10.00 -10.70 -23.15
C PHE A 12 10.77 -10.56 -24.46
N ALA A 13 10.04 -10.43 -25.57
CA ALA A 13 10.61 -9.94 -26.81
C ALA A 13 10.66 -8.41 -26.74
N THR A 14 11.85 -7.84 -26.59
CA THR A 14 12.09 -6.40 -26.71
C THR A 14 11.96 -5.99 -28.18
N ALA A 15 10.76 -5.55 -28.58
CA ALA A 15 10.57 -4.80 -29.82
C ALA A 15 10.79 -3.31 -29.52
N ALA A 16 11.97 -2.80 -29.87
CA ALA A 16 12.24 -1.36 -29.93
C ALA A 16 11.40 -0.75 -31.07
N LEU A 17 10.23 -0.19 -30.74
CA LEU A 17 9.47 0.66 -31.64
C LEU A 17 9.99 2.10 -31.53
N LEU A 18 10.78 2.52 -32.53
CA LEU A 18 11.05 3.92 -32.79
C LEU A 18 9.79 4.57 -33.36
N ALA A 19 8.98 5.19 -32.50
CA ALA A 19 7.90 6.07 -32.93
C ALA A 19 8.47 7.48 -33.19
N THR A 20 8.64 7.84 -34.46
CA THR A 20 8.85 9.22 -34.88
C THR A 20 7.53 10.00 -34.72
N VAL A 21 7.46 10.88 -33.73
CA VAL A 21 6.36 11.84 -33.57
C VAL A 21 6.64 13.02 -34.52
N GLN A 22 5.93 13.07 -35.64
CA GLN A 22 5.72 14.28 -36.42
C GLN A 22 4.22 14.55 -36.47
N GLY A 23 3.80 15.73 -36.00
CA GLY A 23 2.43 16.20 -36.10
C GLY A 23 1.99 17.03 -34.90
N GLU A 24 2.52 18.25 -34.76
CA GLU A 24 1.86 19.30 -33.97
C GLU A 24 0.65 19.82 -34.78
N GLU A 25 -0.54 19.28 -34.52
CA GLU A 25 -1.78 19.99 -34.81
C GLU A 25 -2.36 20.50 -33.50
N GLY A 26 -2.38 21.83 -33.37
CA GLY A 26 -2.87 22.54 -32.20
C GLY A 26 -4.35 22.29 -31.96
N LEU A 27 -4.65 21.62 -30.85
CA LEU A 27 -6.01 21.52 -30.32
C LEU A 27 -6.43 22.89 -29.76
N HIS A 28 -7.16 23.65 -30.56
CA HIS A 28 -7.91 24.81 -30.09
C HIS A 28 -9.05 24.33 -29.17
N LEU A 29 -8.86 24.46 -27.86
CA LEU A 29 -9.92 24.31 -26.86
C LEU A 29 -10.87 25.50 -26.96
N GLY A 30 -11.94 25.34 -27.77
CA GLY A 30 -13.06 26.25 -27.80
C GLY A 30 -13.83 26.24 -26.48
N SER A 31 -14.11 27.43 -25.94
CA SER A 31 -14.86 27.68 -24.70
C SER A 31 -16.38 27.46 -24.85
N GLY A 32 -16.78 26.36 -25.51
CA GLY A 32 -18.18 25.98 -25.66
C GLY A 32 -18.68 25.19 -24.46
N GLY A 33 -19.59 25.77 -23.68
CA GLY A 33 -20.26 25.17 -22.51
C GLY A 33 -21.19 24.01 -22.84
N SER A 34 -20.66 22.95 -23.46
CA SER A 34 -21.28 21.64 -23.54
C SER A 34 -21.01 20.92 -22.22
N ARG A 35 -22.07 20.70 -21.42
CA ARG A 35 -22.04 19.69 -20.35
C ARG A 35 -21.85 18.34 -21.05
N HIS A 36 -20.60 17.94 -21.26
CA HIS A 36 -20.28 16.57 -21.62
C HIS A 36 -20.96 15.68 -20.60
N SER A 37 -21.86 14.81 -21.08
CA SER A 37 -22.33 13.69 -20.28
C SER A 37 -21.08 12.98 -19.81
N HIS A 38 -20.79 13.04 -18.51
CA HIS A 38 -19.68 12.33 -17.92
C HIS A 38 -19.91 10.85 -18.26
N GLU A 39 -19.23 10.35 -19.28
CA GLU A 39 -19.06 8.92 -19.45
C GLU A 39 -18.54 8.43 -18.11
N LYS A 40 -19.27 7.50 -17.48
CA LYS A 40 -18.95 7.02 -16.16
C LYS A 40 -17.51 6.51 -16.21
N PHE A 41 -16.64 7.13 -15.43
CA PHE A 41 -15.31 6.60 -15.22
C PHE A 41 -15.44 5.15 -14.72
N PRO A 42 -14.48 4.27 -15.04
CA PRO A 42 -14.43 2.96 -14.44
C PRO A 42 -14.57 3.08 -12.91
N PRO A 43 -15.27 2.15 -12.22
CA PRO A 43 -15.55 2.28 -10.79
C PRO A 43 -14.32 2.64 -9.94
N LEU A 44 -13.18 2.04 -10.27
CA LEU A 44 -11.89 2.28 -9.64
C LEU A 44 -11.38 3.73 -9.77
N LEU A 45 -11.67 4.39 -10.90
CA LEU A 45 -11.32 5.80 -11.12
C LEU A 45 -12.36 6.76 -10.55
N ASP A 46 -13.63 6.35 -10.57
CA ASP A 46 -14.74 7.14 -10.05
C ASP A 46 -14.56 7.43 -8.55
N MET A 47 -13.99 6.49 -7.82
CA MET A 47 -13.63 6.59 -6.39
C MET A 47 -12.67 7.73 -6.06
N ALA A 48 -11.74 8.04 -6.96
CA ALA A 48 -10.83 9.13 -6.75
C ALA A 48 -11.47 10.47 -7.14
N ILE A 49 -12.29 10.49 -8.19
CA ILE A 49 -12.75 11.73 -8.82
C ILE A 49 -13.96 12.33 -8.08
N HIS A 50 -14.87 11.49 -7.58
CA HIS A 50 -16.08 11.96 -6.91
C HIS A 50 -15.98 11.72 -5.41
N LEU A 51 -15.51 12.76 -4.70
CA LEU A 51 -15.70 12.85 -3.25
C LEU A 51 -17.19 12.69 -2.96
N ARG A 52 -17.57 11.54 -2.37
CA ARG A 52 -18.89 11.32 -1.78
C ARG A 52 -19.00 12.14 -0.49
N GLY A 53 -19.14 13.45 -0.66
CA GLY A 53 -19.13 14.42 0.43
C GLY A 53 -20.22 14.15 1.46
N ASP A 54 -21.32 13.53 1.06
CA ASP A 54 -22.37 13.04 1.94
C ASP A 54 -21.85 11.95 2.89
N ILE A 55 -21.21 10.90 2.37
CA ILE A 55 -20.64 9.81 3.17
C ILE A 55 -19.57 10.37 4.11
N ARG A 56 -18.63 11.15 3.59
CA ARG A 56 -17.58 11.79 4.39
C ARG A 56 -18.18 12.61 5.55
N ASN A 57 -19.14 13.49 5.27
CA ASN A 57 -19.73 14.32 6.31
C ASN A 57 -20.37 13.49 7.41
N ARG A 58 -21.03 12.38 7.06
CA ARG A 58 -21.62 11.47 8.05
C ARG A 58 -20.56 10.67 8.82
N SER A 59 -19.54 10.14 8.14
CA SER A 59 -18.40 9.45 8.76
C SER A 59 -17.61 10.32 9.72
N CYS A 60 -17.45 11.61 9.41
CA CYS A 60 -16.61 12.53 10.18
C CYS A 60 -17.38 13.34 11.23
N ALA A 61 -18.71 13.46 11.10
CA ALA A 61 -19.56 14.13 12.09
C ALA A 61 -19.35 13.66 13.55
N PRO A 62 -19.19 12.36 13.85
CA PRO A 62 -18.93 11.90 15.23
C PRO A 62 -17.45 12.03 15.65
N CYS A 63 -16.55 12.39 14.74
CA CYS A 63 -15.11 12.42 14.95
C CYS A 63 -14.64 13.77 15.48
N HIS A 64 -14.82 13.95 16.78
CA HIS A 64 -14.41 15.14 17.53
C HIS A 64 -13.00 14.96 18.12
N PRO A 65 -12.29 16.05 18.52
CA PRO A 65 -10.90 15.95 19.00
C PRO A 65 -10.69 15.04 20.23
N THR A 66 -11.73 14.79 21.03
CA THR A 66 -11.67 13.87 22.18
C THR A 66 -12.10 12.44 21.85
N HIS A 67 -12.42 12.14 20.58
CA HIS A 67 -12.64 10.77 20.15
C HIS A 67 -11.38 9.92 20.40
N PRO A 68 -11.48 8.64 20.81
CA PRO A 68 -10.30 7.81 21.10
C PRO A 68 -9.31 7.68 19.93
N LEU A 69 -9.81 7.74 18.69
CA LEU A 69 -9.00 7.73 17.46
C LEU A 69 -8.60 9.15 16.99
N GLY A 70 -9.05 10.19 17.68
CA GLY A 70 -8.87 11.58 17.26
C GLY A 70 -9.35 11.81 15.82
N PRO A 71 -8.61 12.58 15.01
CA PRO A 71 -8.94 12.80 13.60
C PRO A 71 -8.98 11.53 12.73
N GLN A 72 -8.32 10.44 13.15
CA GLN A 72 -8.29 9.17 12.40
C GLN A 72 -9.62 8.41 12.45
N CYS A 73 -10.59 8.85 13.25
CA CYS A 73 -11.96 8.34 13.24
C CYS A 73 -12.69 8.60 11.91
N CYS A 74 -12.35 9.70 11.24
CA CYS A 74 -13.01 10.13 10.02
C CYS A 74 -12.54 9.26 8.84
N GLY A 75 -13.38 8.31 8.40
CA GLY A 75 -13.35 7.74 7.04
C GLY A 75 -14.17 8.63 6.10
N MET A 76 -14.12 8.65 4.76
CA MET A 76 -13.46 7.89 3.71
C MET A 76 -12.95 8.89 2.64
N CYS A 77 -12.09 8.42 1.72
CA CYS A 77 -11.41 9.23 0.68
C CYS A 77 -10.49 10.33 1.25
N GLY A 78 -9.92 10.11 2.44
CA GLY A 78 -9.03 11.05 3.13
C GLY A 78 -7.76 11.45 2.38
N PHE A 79 -7.51 10.88 1.19
CA PHE A 79 -6.49 11.32 0.25
C PHE A 79 -6.54 12.84 -0.01
N TRP A 80 -7.75 13.38 -0.10
CA TRP A 80 -8.00 14.78 -0.45
C TRP A 80 -7.81 15.76 0.72
N GLU A 81 -7.80 15.27 1.96
CA GLU A 81 -7.93 16.12 3.16
C GLU A 81 -6.65 16.31 3.95
N ASN A 82 -5.62 15.50 3.71
CA ASN A 82 -4.38 15.68 4.44
C ASN A 82 -3.87 17.10 4.16
N LEU A 83 -3.73 17.90 5.23
CA LEU A 83 -3.56 19.35 5.18
C LEU A 83 -2.34 19.81 4.38
N ARG A 84 -1.37 18.91 4.13
CA ARG A 84 -0.27 19.14 3.18
C ARG A 84 -0.78 19.34 1.74
N TYR A 85 -1.96 18.83 1.42
CA TYR A 85 -2.67 18.92 0.15
C TYR A 85 -3.69 20.07 0.08
N LYS A 86 -3.80 20.96 1.08
CA LYS A 86 -4.69 22.14 1.00
C LYS A 86 -4.37 23.09 -0.18
N ASN A 87 -3.21 22.93 -0.80
CA ASN A 87 -2.85 23.65 -2.03
C ASN A 87 -3.23 22.89 -3.32
N VAL A 88 -3.68 21.64 -3.24
CA VAL A 88 -4.12 20.82 -4.39
C VAL A 88 -5.49 21.26 -4.88
N GLU A 89 -6.40 21.73 -4.00
CA GLU A 89 -7.66 22.38 -4.43
C GLU A 89 -7.42 23.63 -5.30
N ARG A 90 -6.22 24.23 -5.24
CA ARG A 90 -5.82 25.38 -6.08
C ARG A 90 -5.00 24.99 -7.31
N GLN A 91 -4.68 23.72 -7.49
CA GLN A 91 -3.89 23.20 -8.61
C GLN A 91 -4.68 22.06 -9.27
N PRO A 92 -5.61 22.37 -10.19
CA PRO A 92 -6.41 21.35 -10.86
C PRO A 92 -5.49 20.39 -11.61
N TRP A 93 -5.31 19.18 -11.09
CA TRP A 93 -4.68 18.03 -11.78
C TRP A 93 -3.35 18.31 -12.51
N VAL A 94 -2.54 19.26 -12.03
CA VAL A 94 -1.15 19.47 -12.52
C VAL A 94 -0.15 18.51 -11.85
N ALA A 95 -0.65 17.61 -11.00
CA ALA A 95 0.13 16.63 -10.26
C ALA A 95 0.40 15.33 -11.09
N PRO A 96 1.44 14.55 -10.75
CA PRO A 96 1.90 13.33 -11.44
C PRO A 96 0.83 12.26 -11.73
N CYS A 97 -0.33 12.33 -11.10
CA CYS A 97 -1.43 11.39 -11.27
C CYS A 97 -2.65 12.07 -11.84
N ASN A 98 -2.44 12.75 -12.95
CA ASN A 98 -3.53 13.31 -13.73
C ASN A 98 -4.32 12.20 -14.43
N VAL A 99 -5.56 12.52 -14.81
CA VAL A 99 -6.48 11.57 -15.47
C VAL A 99 -5.85 10.91 -16.71
N ARG A 100 -4.97 11.62 -17.43
CA ARG A 100 -4.28 11.08 -18.61
C ARG A 100 -3.25 10.02 -18.23
N GLU A 101 -2.39 10.27 -17.24
CA GLU A 101 -1.41 9.28 -16.77
C GLU A 101 -2.10 8.02 -16.23
N VAL A 102 -3.17 8.22 -15.46
CA VAL A 102 -4.00 7.13 -14.96
C VAL A 102 -4.64 6.34 -16.10
N ALA A 103 -5.18 6.99 -17.13
CA ALA A 103 -5.72 6.32 -18.30
C ALA A 103 -4.64 5.53 -19.08
N ASN A 104 -3.43 6.07 -19.20
CA ASN A 104 -2.30 5.37 -19.81
C ASN A 104 -1.93 4.12 -19.00
N LEU A 105 -1.84 4.23 -17.67
CA LEU A 105 -1.59 3.10 -16.78
C LEU A 105 -2.67 2.02 -16.95
N MET A 106 -3.94 2.38 -16.94
CA MET A 106 -5.03 1.41 -17.15
C MET A 106 -4.93 0.72 -18.50
N SER A 107 -4.60 1.45 -19.56
CA SER A 107 -4.41 0.88 -20.89
C SER A 107 -3.22 -0.08 -20.93
N ASP A 108 -2.10 0.28 -20.30
CA ASP A 108 -0.92 -0.57 -20.20
C ASP A 108 -1.22 -1.86 -19.43
N LEU A 109 -1.81 -1.75 -18.23
CA LEU A 109 -2.20 -2.89 -17.40
C LEU A 109 -3.18 -3.81 -18.14
N LYS A 110 -4.15 -3.25 -18.85
CA LYS A 110 -5.09 -4.02 -19.67
C LYS A 110 -4.38 -4.79 -20.79
N SER A 111 -3.37 -4.20 -21.43
CA SER A 111 -2.56 -4.89 -22.44
C SER A 111 -1.76 -6.07 -21.87
N ARG A 112 -1.44 -6.03 -20.57
CA ARG A 112 -0.81 -7.09 -19.79
C ARG A 112 -1.81 -8.12 -19.23
N GLY A 113 -3.10 -7.96 -19.51
CA GLY A 113 -4.18 -8.84 -19.05
C GLY A 113 -4.79 -8.47 -17.69
N MET A 114 -4.46 -7.30 -17.14
CA MET A 114 -5.01 -6.78 -15.89
C MET A 114 -6.08 -5.72 -16.18
N ASP A 115 -7.36 -6.13 -16.21
CA ASP A 115 -8.46 -5.22 -16.55
C ASP A 115 -9.02 -4.51 -15.31
N LEU A 116 -8.25 -3.55 -14.79
CA LEU A 116 -8.65 -2.73 -13.65
C LEU A 116 -9.95 -1.94 -13.90
N ALA A 117 -10.34 -1.72 -15.16
CA ALA A 117 -11.59 -1.05 -15.49
C ALA A 117 -12.83 -1.94 -15.22
N ALA A 118 -12.66 -3.25 -15.34
CA ALA A 118 -13.69 -4.25 -15.08
C ALA A 118 -13.69 -4.74 -13.63
N PHE A 119 -12.67 -4.40 -12.84
CA PHE A 119 -12.54 -4.82 -11.45
C PHE A 119 -13.57 -4.15 -10.55
N GLU A 120 -14.42 -4.96 -9.92
CA GLU A 120 -15.51 -4.50 -9.05
C GLU A 120 -15.21 -4.74 -7.57
N ALA A 121 -15.69 -3.84 -6.71
CA ALA A 121 -15.55 -3.94 -5.25
C ALA A 121 -16.12 -5.26 -4.69
N LYS A 122 -17.17 -5.77 -5.32
CA LYS A 122 -17.77 -7.07 -5.01
C LYS A 122 -16.76 -8.22 -5.10
N GLU A 123 -15.81 -8.18 -6.03
CA GLU A 123 -14.85 -9.28 -6.22
C GLU A 123 -13.93 -9.44 -5.03
N LEU A 124 -13.39 -8.34 -4.49
CA LEU A 124 -12.62 -8.36 -3.25
C LEU A 124 -13.52 -8.72 -2.07
N PHE A 125 -14.69 -8.08 -1.96
CA PHE A 125 -15.60 -8.29 -0.84
C PHE A 125 -16.01 -9.75 -0.67
N GLU A 126 -16.43 -10.43 -1.74
CA GLU A 126 -16.83 -11.84 -1.69
C GLU A 126 -15.69 -12.75 -1.24
N VAL A 127 -14.45 -12.38 -1.56
CA VAL A 127 -13.29 -13.14 -1.12
C VAL A 127 -13.04 -12.94 0.37
N ILE A 128 -13.12 -11.71 0.90
CA ILE A 128 -12.85 -11.44 2.33
C ILE A 128 -14.08 -11.57 3.24
N LYS A 129 -15.24 -11.93 2.68
CA LYS A 129 -16.53 -11.96 3.36
C LYS A 129 -16.50 -12.74 4.67
N GLY A 130 -17.00 -12.12 5.74
CA GLY A 130 -17.06 -12.72 7.08
C GLY A 130 -15.71 -12.87 7.78
N ARG A 131 -14.66 -12.25 7.24
CA ARG A 131 -13.30 -12.24 7.79
C ARG A 131 -12.82 -10.82 8.06
N THR A 132 -11.71 -10.71 8.77
CA THR A 132 -10.92 -9.48 8.84
C THR A 132 -9.75 -9.57 7.87
N LEU A 133 -9.59 -8.55 7.02
CA LEU A 133 -8.37 -8.30 6.28
C LEU A 133 -7.50 -7.32 7.09
N TRP A 134 -6.43 -7.83 7.68
CA TRP A 134 -5.44 -7.05 8.42
C TRP A 134 -4.35 -6.54 7.47
N LEU A 135 -4.17 -5.24 7.39
CA LEU A 135 -3.07 -4.58 6.72
C LEU A 135 -2.08 -4.07 7.78
N ILE A 136 -1.02 -4.84 8.03
CA ILE A 136 -0.06 -4.58 9.11
C ILE A 136 1.27 -4.17 8.47
N GLY A 137 1.59 -2.88 8.51
CA GLY A 137 2.79 -2.44 7.83
C GLY A 137 3.08 -0.95 7.98
N ASP A 138 4.02 -0.47 7.17
CA ASP A 138 4.43 0.93 7.18
C ASP A 138 3.45 1.88 6.47
N SER A 139 3.91 3.07 6.08
CA SER A 139 3.07 4.10 5.48
C SER A 139 2.55 3.70 4.12
N GLN A 140 3.23 2.81 3.40
CA GLN A 140 2.69 2.26 2.16
C GLN A 140 1.45 1.43 2.44
N THR A 141 1.51 0.61 3.50
CA THR A 141 0.40 -0.26 3.89
C THR A 141 -0.78 0.54 4.44
N GLU A 142 -0.51 1.63 5.17
CA GLU A 142 -1.52 2.59 5.59
C GLU A 142 -2.21 3.29 4.40
N ARG A 143 -1.46 3.76 3.40
CA ARG A 143 -2.05 4.35 2.19
C ARG A 143 -2.85 3.33 1.38
N TRP A 144 -2.40 2.08 1.38
CA TRP A 144 -3.15 1.01 0.74
C TRP A 144 -4.47 0.71 1.48
N TYR A 145 -4.47 0.75 2.82
CA TYR A 145 -5.71 0.67 3.61
C TYR A 145 -6.71 1.73 3.19
N ASP A 146 -6.28 2.99 3.07
CA ASP A 146 -7.16 4.07 2.63
C ASP A 146 -7.77 3.75 1.25
N SER A 147 -7.01 3.11 0.35
CA SER A 147 -7.47 2.76 -1.01
C SER A 147 -8.52 1.66 -0.98
N ILE A 148 -8.27 0.59 -0.20
CA ILE A 148 -9.24 -0.51 -0.01
C ILE A 148 -10.51 -0.01 0.65
N GLU A 149 -10.40 0.87 1.66
CA GLU A 149 -11.55 1.44 2.33
C GLU A 149 -12.45 2.18 1.34
N CYS A 150 -11.86 3.03 0.50
CA CYS A 150 -12.59 3.73 -0.56
C CYS A 150 -13.19 2.78 -1.60
N PHE A 151 -12.44 1.73 -1.99
CA PHE A 151 -12.90 0.74 -2.95
C PHE A 151 -14.13 -0.03 -2.44
N LEU A 152 -14.17 -0.37 -1.16
CA LEU A 152 -15.26 -1.13 -0.54
C LEU A 152 -16.39 -0.26 0.04
N ALA A 153 -16.43 1.03 -0.31
CA ALA A 153 -17.39 2.01 0.21
C ALA A 153 -18.87 1.56 0.18
N GLU A 154 -19.28 0.82 -0.85
CA GLU A 154 -20.67 0.35 -1.00
C GLU A 154 -21.10 -0.76 -0.01
N PHE A 155 -20.11 -1.37 0.66
CA PHE A 155 -20.32 -2.43 1.64
C PHE A 155 -20.25 -1.92 3.09
N LEU A 156 -19.93 -0.65 3.33
CA LEU A 156 -19.81 -0.11 4.68
C LEU A 156 -21.13 -0.21 5.46
N VAL A 157 -21.01 -0.56 6.74
CA VAL A 157 -22.11 -0.60 7.71
C VAL A 157 -21.95 0.49 8.76
N GLU A 158 -20.71 0.73 9.19
CA GLU A 158 -20.35 1.82 10.08
C GLU A 158 -19.50 2.83 9.29
N GLU A 159 -19.98 4.07 9.24
CA GLU A 159 -19.33 5.13 8.49
C GLU A 159 -18.05 5.67 9.17
N PRO A 160 -18.02 5.84 10.51
CA PRO A 160 -16.77 6.15 11.21
C PRO A 160 -15.89 4.91 11.34
N ARG A 161 -14.58 5.12 11.31
CA ARG A 161 -13.61 4.07 11.62
C ARG A 161 -13.69 3.74 13.12
N ALA A 162 -13.55 2.46 13.44
CA ALA A 162 -13.52 1.94 14.80
C ALA A 162 -12.11 1.49 15.19
N ALA A 163 -11.87 1.34 16.49
CA ALA A 163 -10.67 0.64 16.96
C ALA A 163 -10.82 -0.87 16.70
N PRO A 164 -9.73 -1.61 16.41
CA PRO A 164 -9.81 -3.04 16.07
C PRO A 164 -10.33 -3.93 17.20
N LEU A 165 -10.08 -3.50 18.45
CA LEU A 165 -10.42 -4.26 19.65
C LEU A 165 -11.36 -3.43 20.53
N GLN A 166 -12.16 -4.10 21.36
CA GLN A 166 -12.97 -3.42 22.38
C GLN A 166 -12.14 -3.00 23.61
N ASP A 167 -10.99 -3.64 23.83
CA ASP A 167 -10.10 -3.40 24.95
C ASP A 167 -9.15 -2.22 24.66
N THR A 168 -9.40 -1.08 25.29
CA THR A 168 -8.58 0.14 25.18
C THR A 168 -7.11 -0.13 25.46
N SER A 169 -6.79 -0.98 26.45
CA SER A 169 -5.40 -1.25 26.79
C SER A 169 -4.66 -1.98 25.66
N SER A 170 -5.32 -2.94 25.00
CA SER A 170 -4.78 -3.64 23.84
C SER A 170 -4.68 -2.73 22.62
N ASN A 171 -5.65 -1.85 22.38
CA ASN A 171 -5.54 -0.86 21.32
C ASN A 171 -4.34 0.07 21.54
N LEU A 172 -4.10 0.53 22.77
CA LEU A 172 -2.92 1.34 23.10
C LEU A 172 -1.60 0.63 22.77
N TRP A 173 -1.52 -0.69 22.95
CA TRP A 173 -0.36 -1.47 22.51
C TRP A 173 -0.18 -1.49 20.99
N LEU A 174 -1.28 -1.46 20.23
CA LEU A 174 -1.25 -1.35 18.77
C LEU A 174 -0.93 0.07 18.28
N MET A 175 -1.05 1.10 19.12
CA MET A 175 -0.63 2.48 18.78
C MET A 175 0.83 2.75 19.16
N ASN A 176 1.25 2.23 20.32
CA ASN A 176 2.42 2.73 21.05
C ASN A 176 3.68 1.90 20.80
N LEU A 177 4.08 1.83 19.52
CA LEU A 177 5.30 1.15 19.09
C LEU A 177 6.56 1.99 19.37
N ASP A 178 6.42 3.31 19.31
CA ASP A 178 7.57 4.22 19.25
C ASP A 178 8.05 4.71 20.63
N GLU A 179 7.19 4.77 21.67
CA GLU A 179 7.60 5.38 22.96
C GLU A 179 8.47 4.46 23.84
N ARG A 180 8.49 3.14 23.59
CA ARG A 180 9.24 2.18 24.42
C ARG A 180 10.55 1.69 23.81
N LEU A 181 10.79 1.95 22.53
CA LEU A 181 12.06 1.63 21.92
C LEU A 181 13.05 2.78 22.20
N PRO A 182 14.18 2.52 22.89
CA PRO A 182 15.21 3.55 23.14
C PRO A 182 15.80 4.13 21.84
N TYR A 183 15.55 3.45 20.72
CA TYR A 183 15.75 3.94 19.37
C TYR A 183 14.40 4.35 18.82
N ARG A 184 13.96 5.57 19.15
CA ARG A 184 12.83 6.21 18.46
C ARG A 184 12.96 5.91 16.98
N GLY A 185 11.96 5.27 16.40
CA GLY A 185 11.73 5.36 14.96
C GLY A 185 11.77 6.82 14.54
N SER A 186 11.90 7.09 13.25
CA SER A 186 11.86 8.45 12.66
C SER A 186 11.07 9.40 13.57
N PHE A 187 11.76 10.33 14.24
CA PHE A 187 11.23 11.24 15.29
C PHE A 187 10.00 12.07 14.84
N TRP A 188 9.58 11.89 13.59
CA TRP A 188 8.67 12.67 12.81
C TRP A 188 7.29 12.02 12.64
N SER A 189 7.12 10.74 12.96
CA SER A 189 5.81 10.09 12.85
C SER A 189 5.19 9.88 14.23
N PRO A 190 4.20 10.69 14.64
CA PRO A 190 3.50 10.42 15.90
C PRO A 190 2.87 9.02 15.84
N PRO A 191 2.75 8.33 16.99
CA PRO A 191 2.06 7.05 17.05
C PRO A 191 0.66 7.19 16.47
N LYS A 192 0.28 6.26 15.60
CA LYS A 192 -1.03 6.25 14.97
C LYS A 192 -1.88 5.14 15.56
N PRO A 193 -3.16 5.41 15.87
CA PRO A 193 -4.04 4.35 16.32
C PRO A 193 -4.23 3.31 15.23
N ALA A 194 -4.34 2.05 15.64
CA ALA A 194 -4.90 1.03 14.76
C ALA A 194 -6.39 1.32 14.52
N ILE A 195 -6.85 1.12 13.29
CA ILE A 195 -8.17 1.50 12.81
C ILE A 195 -8.79 0.38 12.00
N CYS A 196 -10.13 0.30 11.99
CA CYS A 196 -10.88 -0.63 11.16
C CYS A 196 -12.11 0.04 10.55
N ALA A 197 -12.38 -0.34 9.30
CA ALA A 197 -13.65 -0.13 8.63
C ALA A 197 -14.51 -1.39 8.73
N HIS A 198 -15.80 -1.22 9.05
CA HIS A 198 -16.75 -2.30 9.23
C HIS A 198 -17.72 -2.37 8.05
N TYR A 199 -17.81 -3.56 7.46
CA TYR A 199 -18.62 -3.83 6.28
C TYR A 199 -19.70 -4.87 6.57
N LYS A 200 -20.55 -5.12 5.56
CA LYS A 200 -21.59 -6.14 5.60
C LYS A 200 -21.02 -7.52 5.96
N ASP A 201 -21.92 -8.39 6.46
CA ASP A 201 -21.61 -9.79 6.77
C ASP A 201 -20.48 -9.99 7.78
N ASN A 202 -20.33 -9.06 8.74
CA ASN A 202 -19.26 -9.08 9.74
C ASN A 202 -17.84 -9.08 9.13
N THR A 203 -17.71 -8.44 7.97
CA THR A 203 -16.43 -8.27 7.26
C THR A 203 -15.75 -7.01 7.76
N ARG A 204 -14.44 -7.05 7.98
CA ARG A 204 -13.65 -5.89 8.42
C ARG A 204 -12.39 -5.74 7.57
N VAL A 205 -11.94 -4.51 7.38
CA VAL A 205 -10.58 -4.21 6.92
C VAL A 205 -9.96 -3.36 8.00
N CYS A 206 -8.77 -3.73 8.46
CA CYS A 206 -8.09 -3.09 9.58
C CYS A 206 -6.67 -2.69 9.19
N ASN A 207 -6.19 -1.56 9.68
CA ASN A 207 -4.81 -1.14 9.56
C ASN A 207 -4.12 -1.08 10.92
N ILE A 208 -2.92 -1.63 10.99
CA ILE A 208 -2.00 -1.48 12.12
C ILE A 208 -0.70 -0.93 11.56
N ARG A 209 -0.36 0.29 11.96
CA ARG A 209 0.89 0.91 11.54
C ARG A 209 2.06 0.35 12.34
N ILE A 210 3.00 -0.27 11.66
CA ILE A 210 4.33 -0.62 12.16
C ILE A 210 5.41 0.05 11.29
N ASN A 211 6.65 0.12 11.75
CA ASN A 211 7.80 0.60 10.97
C ASN A 211 8.87 -0.48 10.81
N LYS A 212 8.96 -1.43 11.75
CA LYS A 212 10.02 -2.44 11.80
C LYS A 212 9.45 -3.87 11.78
N ALA A 213 10.23 -4.83 11.29
CA ALA A 213 9.76 -6.21 11.14
C ALA A 213 9.55 -6.91 12.49
N ASP A 214 10.31 -6.56 13.52
CA ASP A 214 10.12 -7.08 14.88
C ASP A 214 8.77 -6.66 15.49
N GLU A 215 8.28 -5.47 15.11
CA GLU A 215 6.97 -4.95 15.51
C GLU A 215 5.79 -5.79 14.96
N LEU A 216 6.00 -6.53 13.86
CA LEU A 216 5.01 -7.47 13.32
C LEU A 216 4.72 -8.58 14.34
N ALA A 217 5.75 -9.20 14.90
CA ALA A 217 5.57 -10.19 15.95
C ALA A 217 5.12 -9.53 17.26
N TYR A 218 5.86 -8.49 17.69
CA TYR A 218 5.60 -7.83 18.94
C TYR A 218 5.61 -6.31 18.82
N PRO A 219 4.45 -5.65 19.01
CA PRO A 219 3.24 -6.15 19.63
C PRO A 219 2.15 -6.64 18.66
N ALA A 220 2.24 -6.40 17.34
CA ALA A 220 1.06 -6.51 16.48
C ALA A 220 0.41 -7.91 16.52
N LEU A 221 1.08 -8.95 16.02
CA LEU A 221 0.53 -10.30 16.00
C LEU A 221 0.34 -10.88 17.40
N ARG A 222 1.22 -10.57 18.38
CA ARG A 222 1.02 -11.03 19.76
C ARG A 222 -0.29 -10.52 20.35
N VAL A 223 -0.58 -9.23 20.19
CA VAL A 223 -1.82 -8.63 20.70
C VAL A 223 -3.01 -9.24 19.98
N LEU A 224 -2.99 -9.32 18.65
CA LEU A 224 -4.07 -9.92 17.87
C LEU A 224 -4.33 -11.37 18.28
N HIS A 225 -3.29 -12.20 18.33
CA HIS A 225 -3.38 -13.61 18.74
C HIS A 225 -4.03 -13.76 20.12
N SER A 226 -3.71 -12.88 21.06
CA SER A 226 -4.28 -12.94 22.42
C SER A 226 -5.69 -12.37 22.57
N LYS A 227 -6.18 -11.56 21.62
CA LYS A 227 -7.40 -10.76 21.78
C LYS A 227 -8.47 -10.99 20.72
N VAL A 228 -8.09 -11.43 19.53
CA VAL A 228 -9.02 -11.66 18.42
C VAL A 228 -9.45 -13.13 18.42
N GLN A 229 -10.74 -13.36 18.64
CA GLN A 229 -11.31 -14.70 18.56
C GLN A 229 -11.29 -15.17 17.10
N ASN A 230 -10.90 -16.43 16.89
CA ASN A 230 -10.83 -17.05 15.57
C ASN A 230 -9.88 -16.33 14.59
N LEU A 231 -8.79 -15.74 15.09
CA LEU A 231 -7.80 -15.04 14.27
C LEU A 231 -7.28 -15.90 13.10
N HIS A 232 -7.16 -17.22 13.28
CA HIS A 232 -6.76 -18.16 12.24
C HIS A 232 -7.64 -18.16 10.98
N ARG A 233 -8.86 -17.61 11.06
CA ARG A 233 -9.77 -17.45 9.91
C ARG A 233 -9.53 -16.19 9.10
N ASP A 234 -8.80 -15.23 9.67
CA ASP A 234 -8.55 -13.93 9.06
C ASP A 234 -7.42 -14.01 8.02
N ILE A 235 -7.22 -12.91 7.30
CA ILE A 235 -6.10 -12.70 6.39
C ILE A 235 -5.26 -11.55 6.93
N ALA A 236 -3.94 -11.67 6.94
CA ALA A 236 -3.06 -10.55 7.24
C ALA A 236 -2.01 -10.36 6.14
N VAL A 237 -2.07 -9.22 5.46
CA VAL A 237 -1.01 -8.76 4.57
C VAL A 237 -0.06 -7.90 5.38
N VAL A 238 1.16 -8.40 5.54
CA VAL A 238 2.19 -7.82 6.39
C VAL A 238 3.33 -7.24 5.56
N ASN A 239 3.89 -6.10 5.98
CA ASN A 239 5.00 -5.47 5.28
C ASN A 239 5.91 -4.69 6.25
N ALA A 240 7.22 -4.88 6.13
CA ALA A 240 8.22 -4.05 6.79
C ALA A 240 9.49 -4.02 5.95
N GLY A 241 10.12 -2.86 5.84
CA GLY A 241 11.40 -2.70 5.14
C GLY A 241 11.77 -1.24 4.97
N LEU A 242 10.82 -0.41 4.57
CA LEU A 242 11.03 1.00 4.21
C LEU A 242 11.78 1.84 5.26
N HIS A 243 11.60 1.55 6.55
CA HIS A 243 12.22 2.30 7.64
C HIS A 243 13.59 1.78 8.06
N TYR A 244 14.14 0.78 7.37
CA TYR A 244 15.52 0.36 7.56
C TYR A 244 16.44 1.21 6.67
N GLY A 245 17.54 1.69 7.24
CA GLY A 245 18.58 2.36 6.48
C GLY A 245 19.32 1.36 5.58
N ILE A 246 19.75 1.82 4.40
CA ILE A 246 20.59 1.03 3.50
C ILE A 246 21.83 0.56 4.28
N GLY A 247 22.17 -0.71 4.15
CA GLY A 247 23.30 -1.33 4.87
C GLY A 247 22.95 -1.82 6.28
N ALA A 248 21.75 -1.57 6.80
CA ALA A 248 21.26 -2.18 8.05
C ALA A 248 20.79 -3.64 7.86
N SER A 249 21.41 -4.39 6.93
CA SER A 249 20.99 -5.74 6.52
C SER A 249 21.00 -6.71 7.68
N GLN A 250 21.97 -6.64 8.59
CA GLN A 250 22.02 -7.49 9.77
C GLN A 250 20.81 -7.27 10.69
N LYS A 251 20.55 -6.04 11.14
CA LYS A 251 19.40 -5.74 12.01
C LYS A 251 18.08 -6.08 11.32
N TYR A 252 17.94 -5.80 10.03
CA TYR A 252 16.74 -6.17 9.29
C TYR A 252 16.55 -7.69 9.20
N THR A 253 17.63 -8.44 8.97
CA THR A 253 17.63 -9.90 8.98
C THR A 253 17.21 -10.45 10.36
N GLU A 254 17.80 -9.92 11.44
CA GLU A 254 17.46 -10.30 12.82
C GLU A 254 15.98 -10.07 13.14
N ASP A 255 15.42 -8.93 12.70
CA ASP A 255 14.02 -8.58 12.94
C ASP A 255 13.05 -9.44 12.12
N VAL A 256 13.39 -9.72 10.85
CA VAL A 256 12.62 -10.66 10.03
C VAL A 256 12.67 -12.05 10.63
N GLN A 257 13.82 -12.50 11.13
CA GLN A 257 13.94 -13.79 11.81
C GLN A 257 13.12 -13.84 13.10
N PHE A 258 13.15 -12.79 13.92
CA PHE A 258 12.31 -12.68 15.11
C PHE A 258 10.81 -12.79 14.79
N PHE A 259 10.38 -12.12 13.70
CA PHE A 259 9.03 -12.28 13.18
C PHE A 259 8.72 -13.73 12.79
N LEU A 260 9.61 -14.36 12.01
CA LEU A 260 9.43 -15.75 11.57
C LEU A 260 9.43 -16.76 12.71
N ASP A 261 10.23 -16.55 13.75
CA ASP A 261 10.25 -17.39 14.94
C ASP A 261 8.90 -17.35 15.67
N PHE A 262 8.30 -16.16 15.79
CA PHE A 262 6.94 -16.01 16.33
C PHE A 262 5.90 -16.72 15.47
N VAL A 263 5.98 -16.57 14.14
CA VAL A 263 5.09 -17.28 13.20
C VAL A 263 5.22 -18.79 13.34
N GLY A 264 6.45 -19.31 13.44
CA GLY A 264 6.70 -20.74 13.62
C GLY A 264 6.12 -21.30 14.92
N GLN A 265 6.13 -20.51 16.00
CA GLN A 265 5.57 -20.90 17.30
C GLN A 265 4.04 -20.90 17.34
N HIS A 266 3.38 -20.10 16.50
CA HIS A 266 1.93 -19.86 16.55
C HIS A 266 1.21 -20.14 15.23
N LYS A 267 1.84 -20.91 14.33
CA LYS A 267 1.38 -21.07 12.93
C LYS A 267 -0.10 -21.45 12.80
N ASP A 268 -0.60 -22.32 13.66
CA ASP A 268 -1.96 -22.85 13.59
C ASP A 268 -3.02 -21.88 14.15
N ASP A 269 -2.61 -20.88 14.93
CA ASP A 269 -3.49 -19.89 15.56
C ASP A 269 -3.49 -18.53 14.85
N LEU A 270 -2.55 -18.34 13.93
CA LEU A 270 -2.33 -17.11 13.17
C LEU A 270 -3.18 -17.05 11.90
N PRO A 271 -3.50 -15.83 11.41
CA PRO A 271 -4.27 -15.68 10.17
C PRO A 271 -3.45 -16.22 8.99
N LEU A 272 -4.07 -16.31 7.81
CA LEU A 272 -3.28 -16.45 6.59
C LEU A 272 -2.34 -15.25 6.47
N LEU A 273 -1.05 -15.48 6.61
CA LEU A 273 -0.02 -14.47 6.43
C LEU A 273 0.35 -14.37 4.95
N ILE A 274 0.35 -13.14 4.44
CA ILE A 274 0.89 -12.78 3.12
C ILE A 274 1.96 -11.72 3.36
N TRP A 275 3.18 -12.00 2.93
CA TRP A 275 4.25 -11.00 2.99
C TRP A 275 4.17 -10.11 1.75
N LYS A 276 3.76 -8.86 1.93
CA LYS A 276 3.91 -7.85 0.90
C LYS A 276 5.34 -7.36 0.90
N ASP A 277 5.99 -7.47 -0.24
CA ASP A 277 7.32 -6.93 -0.44
C ASP A 277 7.34 -5.38 -0.37
N THR A 278 8.52 -4.83 -0.12
CA THR A 278 8.71 -3.38 0.01
C THR A 278 8.77 -2.77 -1.38
N PRO A 279 7.91 -1.80 -1.74
CA PRO A 279 7.88 -1.22 -3.09
C PRO A 279 9.09 -0.30 -3.33
N PRO A 280 9.43 0.00 -4.60
CA PRO A 280 10.51 0.92 -4.96
C PRO A 280 10.20 2.37 -4.54
N GLN A 281 11.25 3.16 -4.28
CA GLN A 281 11.14 4.56 -3.88
C GLN A 281 11.63 5.58 -4.93
N HIS A 282 12.09 5.17 -6.12
CA HIS A 282 12.41 6.05 -7.26
C HIS A 282 13.11 7.41 -6.99
N PHE A 283 13.95 7.50 -5.95
CA PHE A 283 14.72 8.70 -5.65
C PHE A 283 15.84 8.87 -6.69
N THR A 284 16.44 10.06 -6.74
CA THR A 284 17.56 10.31 -7.67
C THR A 284 18.84 9.57 -7.31
N PHE A 285 18.95 9.05 -6.09
CA PHE A 285 20.11 8.29 -5.60
C PHE A 285 20.24 6.92 -6.28
N GLU A 286 21.38 6.25 -6.03
CA GLU A 286 21.66 4.92 -6.56
C GLU A 286 20.49 3.96 -6.29
N LYS A 287 20.03 3.28 -7.34
CA LYS A 287 18.96 2.26 -7.32
C LYS A 287 17.61 2.78 -6.81
N GLY A 288 17.41 4.09 -6.79
CA GLY A 288 16.14 4.71 -6.41
C GLY A 288 15.86 4.73 -4.90
N TYR A 289 16.82 4.40 -4.05
CA TYR A 289 16.59 4.34 -2.60
C TYR A 289 16.64 5.70 -1.92
N PHE A 290 16.00 5.80 -0.75
CA PHE A 290 16.21 6.92 0.15
C PHE A 290 17.46 6.72 1.02
N TRP A 291 18.38 7.69 1.02
CA TRP A 291 19.63 7.62 1.77
C TRP A 291 19.62 8.50 3.04
N TRP A 292 19.81 7.86 4.20
CA TRP A 292 20.20 8.55 5.44
C TRP A 292 21.73 8.52 5.55
N ALA A 293 22.40 9.68 5.44
CA ALA A 293 23.86 9.78 5.31
C ALA A 293 24.66 9.17 6.47
N ASP A 294 24.12 9.25 7.67
CA ASP A 294 24.85 9.07 8.91
C ASP A 294 24.30 7.90 9.73
N GLY A 295 23.41 7.08 9.13
CA GLY A 295 22.65 6.04 9.84
C GLY A 295 21.77 6.57 10.98
N SER A 296 21.72 7.89 11.16
CA SER A 296 20.88 8.52 12.16
C SER A 296 19.53 8.80 11.51
N MET A 297 18.45 8.37 12.16
CA MET A 297 17.10 8.83 11.80
C MET A 297 16.89 10.35 12.03
N LYS A 298 17.98 11.09 12.31
CA LYS A 298 18.09 12.54 12.42
C LYS A 298 18.94 13.15 11.29
N GLY A 299 19.50 12.33 10.40
CA GLY A 299 20.52 12.74 9.47
C GLY A 299 20.00 13.66 8.40
N THR A 300 20.81 14.68 8.08
CA THR A 300 20.76 15.31 6.76
C THR A 300 20.75 14.22 5.70
N THR A 301 19.78 14.22 4.79
CA THR A 301 19.81 13.36 3.60
C THR A 301 21.20 13.40 2.99
N ALA A 302 21.84 12.24 2.79
CA ALA A 302 23.13 12.21 2.14
C ALA A 302 22.94 12.63 0.70
N GLY A 303 23.69 13.62 0.25
CA GLY A 303 23.69 14.03 -1.15
C GLY A 303 22.81 15.23 -1.45
N GLU A 304 22.74 15.54 -2.74
CA GLU A 304 21.96 16.66 -3.25
C GLU A 304 20.49 16.50 -2.87
N LYS A 305 19.82 17.62 -2.57
CA LYS A 305 18.38 17.61 -2.37
C LYS A 305 17.74 17.02 -3.61
N HIS A 306 17.08 15.87 -3.48
CA HIS A 306 16.33 15.31 -4.59
C HIS A 306 15.15 16.24 -4.88
N GLU A 307 15.00 16.62 -6.15
CA GLU A 307 13.92 17.51 -6.56
C GLU A 307 12.73 16.76 -7.12
N ARG A 308 12.96 15.55 -7.67
CA ARG A 308 11.95 14.78 -8.41
C ARG A 308 12.23 13.28 -8.30
N CYS A 309 11.19 12.49 -8.52
CA CYS A 309 11.31 11.05 -8.70
C CYS A 309 11.78 10.76 -10.12
N ARG A 310 12.44 9.62 -10.33
CA ARG A 310 12.97 9.24 -11.64
C ARG A 310 12.71 7.75 -11.93
N PRO A 311 12.63 7.35 -13.21
CA PRO A 311 12.72 5.94 -13.55
C PRO A 311 14.10 5.40 -13.13
N LEU A 312 14.15 4.10 -12.84
CA LEU A 312 15.42 3.38 -12.76
C LEU A 312 16.06 3.33 -14.15
N THR A 313 17.39 3.40 -14.21
CA THR A 313 18.13 3.28 -15.48
C THR A 313 18.17 1.83 -15.93
N GLU A 314 18.45 1.58 -17.21
CA GLU A 314 18.63 0.22 -17.74
C GLU A 314 19.73 -0.56 -16.99
N GLU A 315 20.82 0.12 -16.59
CA GLU A 315 21.87 -0.47 -15.78
C GLU A 315 21.33 -0.91 -14.41
N GLU A 316 20.57 -0.05 -13.73
CA GLU A 316 19.96 -0.38 -12.45
C GLU A 316 18.96 -1.54 -12.57
N LEU A 317 18.07 -1.49 -13.56
CA LEU A 317 17.10 -2.55 -13.87
C LEU A 317 17.77 -3.89 -14.18
N SER A 318 18.98 -3.85 -14.75
CA SER A 318 19.76 -5.05 -15.05
C SER A 318 20.47 -5.65 -13.83
N SER A 319 20.58 -4.91 -12.73
CA SER A 319 21.28 -5.37 -11.53
C SER A 319 20.54 -6.51 -10.83
N ASP A 320 21.29 -7.46 -10.26
CA ASP A 320 20.72 -8.60 -9.53
C ASP A 320 19.91 -8.15 -8.31
N GLU A 321 20.31 -7.03 -7.70
CA GLU A 321 19.60 -6.46 -6.56
C GLU A 321 18.21 -5.97 -6.93
N ILE A 322 18.07 -5.17 -8.00
CA ILE A 322 16.76 -4.69 -8.46
C ILE A 322 15.88 -5.86 -8.94
N LYS A 323 16.46 -6.83 -9.66
CA LYS A 323 15.75 -8.07 -10.05
C LYS A 323 15.29 -8.92 -8.87
N ALA A 324 15.93 -8.80 -7.71
CA ALA A 324 15.53 -9.47 -6.47
C ALA A 324 14.51 -8.65 -5.65
N GLY A 325 13.99 -7.55 -6.20
CA GLY A 325 13.06 -6.66 -5.51
C GLY A 325 13.74 -5.49 -4.79
N GLY A 326 14.98 -5.17 -5.14
CA GLY A 326 15.82 -4.23 -4.39
C GLY A 326 16.36 -4.82 -3.09
N TRP A 327 17.13 -4.02 -2.35
CA TRP A 327 17.91 -4.53 -1.22
C TRP A 327 17.03 -5.09 -0.10
N TYR A 328 15.90 -4.45 0.22
CA TYR A 328 14.96 -4.91 1.24
C TYR A 328 14.48 -6.34 0.92
N ASN A 329 13.98 -6.54 -0.29
CA ASN A 329 13.37 -7.79 -0.69
C ASN A 329 14.42 -8.88 -0.98
N SER A 330 15.64 -8.50 -1.37
CA SER A 330 16.78 -9.43 -1.46
C SER A 330 17.16 -10.08 -0.11
N VAL A 331 16.90 -9.37 1.00
CA VAL A 331 17.13 -9.87 2.36
C VAL A 331 15.93 -10.68 2.85
N ALA A 332 14.72 -10.10 2.81
CA ALA A 332 13.53 -10.74 3.38
C ALA A 332 13.02 -11.91 2.53
N GLY A 333 13.03 -11.78 1.20
CA GLY A 333 12.42 -12.73 0.26
C GLY A 333 12.85 -14.19 0.47
N PRO A 334 14.15 -14.52 0.55
CA PRO A 334 14.60 -15.88 0.82
C PRO A 334 14.09 -16.45 2.15
N LEU A 335 14.09 -15.64 3.22
CA LEU A 335 13.64 -16.06 4.56
C LEU A 335 12.13 -16.32 4.59
N ILE A 336 11.35 -15.38 4.05
CA ILE A 336 9.89 -15.47 3.96
C ILE A 336 9.48 -16.70 3.11
N LYS A 337 10.15 -16.90 1.97
CA LYS A 337 9.91 -18.07 1.11
C LYS A 337 10.26 -19.38 1.81
N ALA A 338 11.37 -19.42 2.56
CA ALA A 338 11.76 -20.60 3.34
C ALA A 338 10.73 -20.93 4.44
N ALA A 339 10.08 -19.93 5.02
CA ALA A 339 8.99 -20.10 5.99
C ALA A 339 7.66 -20.55 5.34
N GLY A 340 7.59 -20.62 4.00
CA GLY A 340 6.37 -20.99 3.29
C GLY A 340 5.27 -19.92 3.33
N ILE A 341 5.63 -18.66 3.62
CA ILE A 341 4.71 -17.54 3.59
C ILE A 341 4.60 -17.04 2.13
N PRO A 342 3.39 -16.98 1.55
CA PRO A 342 3.19 -16.39 0.23
C PRO A 342 3.70 -14.95 0.15
N ILE A 343 4.40 -14.63 -0.93
CA ILE A 343 4.89 -13.26 -1.20
C ILE A 343 3.94 -12.58 -2.17
N PHE A 344 3.44 -11.42 -1.78
CA PHE A 344 2.72 -10.49 -2.64
C PHE A 344 3.74 -9.56 -3.31
N ASP A 345 3.89 -9.72 -4.62
CA ASP A 345 4.90 -9.06 -5.46
C ASP A 345 4.46 -7.66 -5.87
N ALA A 346 4.42 -6.75 -4.90
CA ALA A 346 4.11 -5.34 -5.14
C ALA A 346 5.27 -4.62 -5.84
N TYR A 347 6.52 -5.05 -5.59
CA TYR A 347 7.71 -4.38 -6.09
C TYR A 347 7.76 -4.40 -7.62
N HIS A 348 7.75 -5.58 -8.25
CA HIS A 348 7.96 -5.68 -9.70
C HIS A 348 6.87 -4.94 -10.48
N GLU A 349 5.64 -4.97 -9.97
CA GLU A 349 4.50 -4.29 -10.59
C GLU A 349 4.54 -2.77 -10.44
N THR A 350 5.37 -2.24 -9.54
CA THR A 350 5.48 -0.79 -9.29
C THR A 350 6.80 -0.18 -9.72
N VAL A 351 7.81 -0.97 -10.10
CA VAL A 351 9.04 -0.49 -10.73
C VAL A 351 8.81 0.45 -11.93
N PRO A 352 7.88 0.19 -12.87
CA PRO A 352 7.69 1.11 -13.99
C PRO A 352 6.89 2.37 -13.61
N LEU A 353 6.38 2.47 -12.38
CA LEU A 353 5.38 3.45 -11.96
C LEU A 353 5.97 4.64 -11.18
N TRP A 354 7.21 5.01 -11.49
CA TRP A 354 7.93 6.12 -10.84
C TRP A 354 7.18 7.46 -10.93
N GLN A 355 6.42 7.68 -12.00
CA GLN A 355 5.63 8.89 -12.21
C GLN A 355 4.38 8.94 -11.34
N PHE A 356 4.00 7.85 -10.66
CA PHE A 356 2.85 7.81 -9.76
C PHE A 356 3.20 8.14 -8.31
N HIS A 357 4.43 8.56 -8.02
CA HIS A 357 4.79 9.05 -6.71
C HIS A 357 4.10 10.38 -6.38
N MET A 358 3.91 10.63 -5.08
CA MET A 358 3.30 11.87 -4.62
C MET A 358 4.15 13.09 -5.00
N TRP A 359 3.49 14.23 -5.27
CA TRP A 359 4.17 15.50 -5.53
C TRP A 359 5.04 15.93 -4.32
N ASP A 360 5.99 16.85 -4.54
CA ASP A 360 6.85 17.46 -3.51
C ASP A 360 7.88 16.52 -2.88
N LYS A 361 8.74 15.94 -3.74
CA LYS A 361 9.93 15.18 -3.32
C LYS A 361 9.63 13.90 -2.52
N ASP A 362 8.37 13.48 -2.48
CA ASP A 362 7.99 12.21 -1.87
C ASP A 362 7.98 11.10 -2.92
N CYS A 363 9.15 10.52 -3.15
CA CYS A 363 9.29 9.35 -4.02
C CYS A 363 9.04 8.06 -3.27
N THR A 364 8.58 8.11 -2.02
CA THR A 364 8.25 6.91 -1.28
C THR A 364 6.80 6.54 -1.52
N HIS A 365 5.87 7.46 -1.27
CA HIS A 365 4.44 7.19 -1.35
C HIS A 365 3.92 7.37 -2.77
N PHE A 366 2.85 6.65 -3.09
CA PHE A 366 2.16 6.81 -4.36
C PHE A 366 0.93 7.70 -4.22
N CYS A 367 0.46 8.22 -5.32
CA CYS A 367 -0.80 8.93 -5.41
C CYS A 367 -2.00 7.98 -5.49
N HIS A 368 -3.19 8.58 -5.47
CA HIS A 368 -4.45 7.91 -5.72
C HIS A 368 -5.24 8.68 -6.80
N PRO A 369 -5.79 8.01 -7.82
CA PRO A 369 -5.68 6.58 -8.08
C PRO A 369 -4.30 6.24 -8.69
N GLY A 370 -3.84 5.00 -8.54
CA GLY A 370 -2.52 4.54 -8.99
C GLY A 370 -2.13 3.16 -8.45
N PRO A 371 -0.88 2.98 -8.01
CA PRO A 371 -0.35 1.70 -7.54
C PRO A 371 -1.13 1.01 -6.42
N TYR A 372 -1.77 1.74 -5.51
CA TYR A 372 -2.55 1.11 -4.42
C TYR A 372 -3.81 0.41 -4.93
N GLU A 373 -4.44 0.94 -5.97
CA GLU A 373 -5.57 0.29 -6.65
C GLU A 373 -5.11 -0.94 -7.44
N LEU A 374 -3.93 -0.88 -8.08
CA LEU A 374 -3.29 -2.05 -8.68
C LEU A 374 -3.00 -3.13 -7.62
N TRP A 375 -2.51 -2.75 -6.44
CA TRP A 375 -2.26 -3.73 -5.38
C TRP A 375 -3.56 -4.39 -4.89
N THR A 376 -4.65 -3.63 -4.81
CA THR A 376 -5.97 -4.16 -4.46
C THR A 376 -6.45 -5.20 -5.48
N PHE A 377 -6.26 -4.92 -6.78
CA PHE A 377 -6.54 -5.88 -7.86
C PHE A 377 -5.69 -7.15 -7.72
N LEU A 378 -4.37 -7.01 -7.59
CA LEU A 378 -3.43 -8.12 -7.49
C LEU A 378 -3.67 -8.98 -6.23
N LEU A 379 -4.02 -8.35 -5.10
CA LEU A 379 -4.35 -9.08 -3.87
C LEU A 379 -5.62 -9.91 -4.08
N THR A 380 -6.62 -9.35 -4.77
CA THR A 380 -7.86 -10.07 -5.06
C THR A 380 -7.57 -11.29 -5.94
N ASP A 381 -6.81 -11.12 -7.02
CA ASP A 381 -6.40 -12.24 -7.89
C ASP A 381 -5.60 -13.30 -7.10
N MET A 382 -4.65 -12.87 -6.25
CA MET A 382 -3.89 -13.76 -5.38
C MET A 382 -4.80 -14.57 -4.45
N LEU A 383 -5.78 -13.94 -3.81
CA LEU A 383 -6.71 -14.60 -2.89
C LEU A 383 -7.76 -15.48 -3.62
N GLN A 384 -8.10 -15.17 -4.87
CA GLN A 384 -9.00 -15.99 -5.69
C GLN A 384 -8.30 -17.23 -6.28
N SER A 385 -7.06 -17.07 -6.73
CA SER A 385 -6.27 -18.09 -7.41
C SER A 385 -5.66 -19.13 -6.47
N SER A 386 -5.44 -18.73 -5.22
CA SER A 386 -4.78 -19.59 -4.24
C SER A 386 -5.77 -20.58 -3.60
N ALA A 387 -5.23 -21.74 -3.21
CA ALA A 387 -5.88 -22.75 -2.35
C ALA A 387 -6.15 -22.23 -0.91
N VAL A 388 -6.27 -20.91 -0.74
CA VAL A 388 -6.51 -20.15 0.50
C VAL A 388 -8.00 -20.16 0.91
N ARG A 389 -8.83 -20.88 0.15
CA ARG A 389 -10.27 -21.04 0.42
C ARG A 389 -10.57 -22.03 1.55
N ASP A 390 -9.64 -22.92 1.86
CA ASP A 390 -9.74 -23.96 2.88
C ASP A 390 -8.69 -23.74 3.96
#